data_AF-A0A348V8R2-F1
#
_entry.id   AF-A0A348V8R2-F1
#
_cell.length_a   1.000
_cell.length_b   1.000
_cell.length_c   1.000
_cell.angle_alpha   90.00
_cell.angle_beta   90.00
_cell.angle_gamma   90.00
#
_symmetry.space_group_name_H-M   'P 1'
#
loop_
_entity.id
_entity.type
_entity.pdbx_description
1 polymer ?
#
loop_
_entity_poly.entity_id
_entity_poly.type
_entity_poly.pdbx_seq_one_letter_code
_entity_poly.pdbx_strand_id
1 'polypeptide(L)'
;PNAEIAVMGAAGAVNILYRSSNETERQHVVEEYSELFSNPYRAAEKGYIDEIILPKYTRSKLIQALEMTANKTESNPPKKHGNMPL
;
A
#
# COMPACT_ATOMS: atom_id res chain seq x y z
N PRO A 1 10.51 4.90 3.93
CA PRO A 1 10.15 4.07 5.10
C PRO A 1 8.80 4.42 5.75
N ASN A 2 8.40 5.69 5.79
CA ASN A 2 7.22 6.17 6.53
C ASN A 2 5.89 5.98 5.78
N ALA A 3 5.78 4.95 4.94
CA ALA A 3 4.57 4.71 4.16
C ALA A 3 3.58 3.88 4.99
N GLU A 4 2.32 4.29 5.00
CA GLU A 4 1.23 3.54 5.63
C GLU A 4 0.37 2.91 4.53
N ILE A 5 0.24 1.59 4.54
CA ILE A 5 -0.46 0.84 3.49
C ILE A 5 -1.46 -0.09 4.14
N ALA A 6 -2.72 0.38 4.19
CA ALA A 6 -3.82 -0.33 4.80
C ALA A 6 -5.11 -0.15 3.98
N VAL A 7 -6.10 -1.01 4.23
CA VAL A 7 -7.43 -0.92 3.59
C VAL A 7 -8.17 0.34 4.05
N MET A 8 -8.00 0.72 5.32
CA MET A 8 -8.59 1.90 5.94
C MET A 8 -7.76 2.31 7.17
N GLY A 9 -8.03 3.47 7.75
CA GLY A 9 -7.37 3.93 8.98
C GLY A 9 -7.64 3.01 10.18
N ALA A 10 -6.67 2.91 11.09
CA ALA A 10 -6.70 1.98 12.23
C ALA A 10 -7.98 2.10 13.07
N ALA A 11 -8.40 3.32 13.42
CA ALA A 11 -9.64 3.53 14.20
C ALA A 11 -10.90 3.01 13.47
N GLY A 12 -10.98 3.22 12.15
CA GLY A 12 -12.09 2.71 11.34
C GLY A 12 -12.11 1.18 11.28
N ALA A 13 -10.93 0.56 11.12
CA ALA A 13 -10.80 -0.88 11.11
C ALA A 13 -11.18 -1.50 12.46
N VAL A 14 -10.70 -0.93 13.57
CA VAL A 14 -10.98 -1.42 14.93
C VAL A 14 -12.47 -1.25 15.29
N ASN A 15 -13.12 -0.16 14.88
CA ASN A 15 -14.57 0.00 15.10
C ASN A 15 -15.41 -1.12 14.47
N ILE A 16 -14.96 -1.68 13.34
CA ILE A 16 -15.64 -2.79 12.67
C ILE A 16 -15.25 -4.13 13.31
N LEU A 17 -13.95 -4.36 13.51
CA LEU A 17 -13.40 -5.63 14.00
C LEU A 17 -13.71 -5.89 15.49
N TYR A 18 -13.73 -4.83 16.29
CA TYR A 18 -13.90 -4.85 17.74
C TYR A 18 -15.14 -4.04 18.16
N ARG A 19 -16.25 -4.19 17.43
CA ARG A 19 -17.48 -3.40 17.69
C ARG A 19 -18.02 -3.53 19.12
N SER A 20 -17.79 -4.68 19.76
CA SER A 20 -18.38 -5.04 21.05
C SER A 20 -17.46 -4.77 22.24
N SER A 21 -16.24 -4.26 22.01
CA SER A 21 -15.28 -3.98 23.08
C SER A 21 -15.53 -2.64 23.76
N ASN A 22 -15.05 -2.54 24.99
CA ASN A 22 -15.19 -1.37 25.84
C ASN A 22 -14.29 -0.23 25.33
N GLU A 23 -14.62 1.03 25.61
CA GLU A 23 -13.86 2.19 25.08
C GLU A 23 -12.35 2.13 25.42
N THR A 24 -12.02 1.67 26.63
CA THR A 24 -10.63 1.53 27.10
C THR A 24 -9.86 0.44 26.36
N GLU A 25 -10.49 -0.71 26.09
CA GLU A 25 -9.89 -1.78 25.28
C GLU A 25 -9.72 -1.34 23.84
N ARG A 26 -10.70 -0.58 23.32
CA ARG A 26 -10.66 -0.10 21.94
C ARG A 26 -9.46 0.80 21.69
N GLN A 27 -9.14 1.71 22.61
CA GLN A 27 -7.98 2.60 22.47
C GLN A 27 -6.67 1.81 22.40
N HIS A 28 -6.50 0.82 23.28
CA HIS A 28 -5.31 -0.05 23.27
C HIS A 28 -5.19 -0.84 21.96
N VAL A 29 -6.31 -1.39 21.48
CA VAL A 29 -6.34 -2.16 20.23
C VAL A 29 -6.10 -1.27 19.00
N VAL A 30 -6.50 0.00 19.02
CA VAL A 30 -6.17 0.95 17.95
C VAL A 30 -4.67 1.19 17.84
N GLU A 31 -3.99 1.36 18.97
CA GLU A 31 -2.54 1.55 19.00
C GLU A 31 -1.82 0.31 18.49
N GLU A 32 -2.18 -0.87 19.00
CA GLU A 32 -1.61 -2.15 18.54
C GLU A 32 -1.88 -2.40 17.05
N TYR A 33 -3.10 -2.14 16.59
CA TYR A 33 -3.45 -2.29 15.17
C TYR A 33 -2.62 -1.33 14.30
N SER A 34 -2.42 -0.09 14.76
CA SER A 34 -1.62 0.89 14.03
C SER A 34 -0.16 0.44 13.93
N GLU A 35 0.44 -0.05 15.01
CA GLU A 35 1.83 -0.54 14.98
C GLU A 35 1.99 -1.73 14.03
N LEU A 36 1.04 -2.65 14.03
CA LEU A 36 1.09 -3.87 13.23
C LEU A 36 0.79 -3.65 11.74
N PHE A 37 -0.09 -2.71 11.41
CA PHE A 37 -0.64 -2.56 10.06
C PHE A 37 -0.39 -1.20 9.40
N SER A 38 -0.10 -0.13 10.15
CA SER A 38 0.25 1.19 9.59
C SER A 38 1.73 1.25 9.21
N ASN A 39 2.18 0.26 8.44
CA ASN A 39 3.55 0.18 7.94
C ASN A 39 3.60 -0.52 6.57
N PRO A 40 4.68 -0.36 5.79
CA PRO A 40 4.74 -0.90 4.43
C PRO A 40 5.17 -2.37 4.37
N TYR A 41 5.56 -2.97 5.50
CA TYR A 41 6.18 -4.29 5.53
C TYR A 41 5.21 -5.40 5.13
N ARG A 42 3.95 -5.30 5.54
CA ARG A 42 2.89 -6.25 5.13
C ARG A 42 2.66 -6.29 3.62
N ALA A 43 2.78 -5.15 2.94
CA ALA A 43 2.67 -5.07 1.49
C ALA A 43 3.92 -5.67 0.81
N ALA A 44 5.10 -5.47 1.39
CA ALA A 44 6.35 -6.07 0.92
C ALA A 44 6.34 -7.60 1.08
N GLU A 45 5.85 -8.14 2.20
CA GLU A 45 5.69 -9.60 2.43
C GLU A 45 4.85 -10.28 1.33
N LYS A 46 3.86 -9.55 0.78
CA LYS A 46 2.97 -10.04 -0.29
C LYS A 46 3.49 -9.78 -1.71
N GLY A 47 4.61 -9.08 -1.85
CA GLY A 47 5.15 -8.68 -3.16
C GLY A 47 4.30 -7.63 -3.88
N TYR A 48 3.48 -6.85 -3.17
CA TYR A 48 2.78 -5.70 -3.77
C TYR A 48 3.70 -4.51 -4.02
N ILE A 49 4.82 -4.47 -3.29
CA ILE A 49 5.89 -3.49 -3.45
C ILE A 49 7.20 -4.25 -3.62
N ASP A 50 8.02 -3.80 -4.58
CA ASP A 50 9.31 -4.40 -4.88
C ASP A 50 10.38 -4.07 -3.82
N GLU A 51 10.40 -2.85 -3.30
CA GLU A 51 11.44 -2.39 -2.36
C GLU A 51 10.99 -1.25 -1.44
N ILE A 52 11.42 -1.28 -0.17
CA ILE A 52 11.27 -0.15 0.77
C ILE A 52 12.59 0.64 0.81
N ILE A 53 12.57 1.86 0.26
CA ILE A 53 13.77 2.69 0.13
C ILE A 53 13.82 3.85 1.15
N LEU A 54 15.03 4.38 1.37
CA LEU A 54 15.21 5.69 2.01
C LEU A 54 14.88 6.82 1.02
N PRO A 55 14.29 7.95 1.46
CA PRO A 55 13.86 9.01 0.55
C PRO A 55 14.99 9.61 -0.31
N LYS A 56 16.22 9.62 0.21
CA LYS A 56 17.41 10.10 -0.53
C LYS A 56 17.77 9.26 -1.77
N TYR A 57 17.33 8.00 -1.82
CA TYR A 57 17.62 7.09 -2.95
C TYR A 57 16.56 7.13 -4.05
N THR A 58 15.46 7.86 -3.86
CA THR A 58 14.35 7.90 -4.82
C THR A 58 14.82 8.28 -6.23
N ARG A 59 15.63 9.34 -6.36
CA ARG A 59 16.11 9.80 -7.68
C ARG A 59 16.94 8.73 -8.41
N SER A 60 17.91 8.13 -7.73
CA SER A 60 18.78 7.11 -8.34
C SER A 60 18.01 5.85 -8.72
N LYS A 61 17.03 5.44 -7.89
CA LYS A 61 16.18 4.28 -8.16
C LYS A 61 15.27 4.52 -9.37
N LEU A 62 14.68 5.72 -9.49
CA LEU A 62 13.86 6.08 -10.64
C LEU A 62 14.65 6.05 -11.95
N ILE A 63 15.88 6.58 -11.96
CA ILE A 63 16.74 6.55 -13.16
C ILE A 63 16.98 5.09 -13.60
N GLN A 64 17.39 4.23 -12.67
CA GLN A 64 17.64 2.81 -12.97
C GLN A 64 16.38 2.08 -13.47
N ALA A 65 15.22 2.33 -12.85
CA ALA A 65 13.96 1.71 -13.25
C ALA A 65 13.53 2.16 -14.66
N LEU A 66 13.70 3.44 -15.01
CA LEU A 66 13.39 3.96 -16.33
C LEU A 66 14.33 3.40 -17.41
N GLU A 67 15.63 3.30 -17.11
CA GLU A 67 16.61 2.68 -18.01
C GLU A 67 16.29 1.20 -18.27
N MET A 68 15.96 0.45 -17.23
CA MET A 68 15.58 -0.96 -17.33
C MET A 68 14.29 -1.15 -18.15
N THR A 69 13.31 -0.26 -18.00
CA THR A 69 11.99 -0.37 -18.64
C THR A 69 11.92 0.30 -20.02
N ALA A 70 13.01 0.89 -20.51
CA ALA A 70 13.04 1.70 -21.73
C ALA A 70 12.55 0.98 -22.99
N ASN A 71 12.73 -0.35 -23.08
CA ASN A 71 12.33 -1.15 -24.24
C ASN A 71 11.10 -2.03 -23.97
N LYS A 72 10.33 -1.74 -22.91
CA LYS A 72 9.12 -2.52 -22.58
C LYS A 72 8.06 -2.34 -23.66
N THR A 73 7.60 -3.45 -24.23
CA THR A 73 6.53 -3.50 -25.23
C THR A 73 5.42 -4.41 -24.73
N GLU A 74 4.18 -3.92 -24.73
CA GLU A 74 2.98 -4.65 -24.27
C GLU A 74 1.84 -4.40 -25.25
N SER A 75 1.02 -5.41 -25.50
CA SER A 75 -0.14 -5.30 -26.40
C SER A 75 -1.44 -5.64 -25.68
N ASN A 76 -2.46 -4.82 -25.88
CA ASN A 76 -3.82 -5.09 -25.40
C ASN A 76 -4.60 -5.93 -26.43
N PRO A 77 -5.63 -6.69 -26.00
CA PRO A 77 -6.55 -7.37 -26.93
C PRO A 77 -7.18 -6.41 -27.94
N PRO A 78 -7.43 -6.85 -29.19
CA PRO A 78 -7.94 -6.00 -30.25
C PRO A 78 -9.37 -5.52 -29.95
N LYS A 79 -9.60 -4.22 -30.05
CA LYS A 79 -10.90 -3.55 -29.81
C LYS A 79 -10.96 -2.21 -30.56
N LYS A 80 -12.17 -1.73 -30.86
CA LYS A 80 -12.36 -0.38 -31.48
C LYS A 80 -11.93 0.74 -30.53
N HIS A 81 -12.35 0.64 -29.26
CA HIS A 81 -12.00 1.55 -28.18
C HIS A 81 -12.27 0.86 -26.83
N GLY A 82 -11.80 1.47 -25.73
CA GLY A 82 -12.22 1.07 -24.39
C GLY A 82 -13.65 1.56 -24.06
N ASN A 83 -14.19 1.10 -22.94
CA ASN A 83 -15.45 1.61 -22.39
C ASN A 83 -15.19 2.05 -20.94
N MET A 84 -14.55 3.21 -20.77
CA MET A 84 -14.33 3.77 -19.43
C MET A 84 -15.68 4.21 -18.85
N PRO A 85 -15.92 4.08 -17.53
CA PRO A 85 -17.14 4.59 -16.91
C PRO A 85 -17.36 6.07 -17.27
N LEU A 86 -18.58 6.40 -17.74
CA LEU A 86 -19.03 7.77 -18.06
C LEU A 86 -19.67 8.44 -16.84
#